data_AF-A0A2M8AFS7-F1
#
_entry.id   AF-A0A2M8AFS7-F1
#
_cell.length_a   1.000
_cell.length_b   1.000
_cell.length_c   1.000
_cell.angle_alpha   90.00
_cell.angle_beta   90.00
_cell.angle_gamma   90.00
#
_symmetry.space_group_name_H-M   'P 1'
#
loop_
_entity.id
_entity.type
_entity.pdbx_description
1 polymer ?
#
loop_
_entity_poly.entity_id
_entity_poly.type
_entity_poly.pdbx_seq_one_letter_code
_entity_poly.pdbx_strand_id
1 'polypeptide(L)'
;MIFYSCKTVEKSSVKNCHSEKIKFDISKLDDKGLLGNENGKVSVDYEFCIPNNQVYLAEVLAIDLTLKNVPSTGKSKCGADSFLIMGNTFHSDFRLILCKIANLDYVKEINQTHWE
;
A
#
# COMPACT_ATOMS: atom_id res chain seq x y z
N MET A 1 19.64 32.46 -23.90
CA MET A 1 18.77 32.17 -22.74
C MET A 1 17.99 30.90 -23.06
N ILE A 2 18.42 29.77 -22.51
CA ILE A 2 17.73 28.48 -22.70
C ILE A 2 16.61 28.44 -21.68
N PHE A 3 15.37 28.67 -22.13
CA PHE A 3 14.19 28.46 -21.30
C PHE A 3 13.98 26.96 -21.15
N TYR A 4 14.40 26.40 -20.02
CA TYR A 4 13.96 25.08 -19.58
C TYR A 4 12.46 25.17 -19.30
N SER A 5 11.66 24.85 -20.30
CA SER A 5 10.22 24.64 -20.14
C SER A 5 10.04 23.37 -19.32
N CYS A 6 9.91 23.53 -18.01
CA CYS A 6 9.54 22.45 -17.11
C CYS A 6 8.14 21.98 -17.52
N LYS A 7 8.04 20.80 -18.14
CA LYS A 7 6.75 20.15 -18.35
C LYS A 7 6.20 19.84 -16.96
N THR A 8 5.15 20.53 -16.56
CA THR A 8 4.31 20.09 -15.46
C THR A 8 3.81 18.69 -15.80
N VAL A 9 4.35 17.69 -15.11
CA VAL A 9 3.81 16.33 -15.13
C VAL A 9 2.41 16.46 -14.56
N GLU A 10 1.40 16.47 -15.43
CA GLU A 10 0.01 16.49 -15.02
C GLU A 10 -0.23 15.28 -14.13
N LYS A 11 -0.61 15.58 -12.88
CA LYS A 11 -1.00 14.67 -11.82
C LYS A 11 -2.27 13.93 -12.23
N SER A 12 -2.17 13.02 -13.19
CA SER A 12 -3.32 12.37 -13.84
C SER A 12 -3.74 11.04 -13.22
N SER A 13 -3.06 10.51 -12.20
CA SER A 13 -3.24 9.10 -11.81
C SER A 13 -3.93 8.85 -10.45
N VAL A 14 -4.69 9.80 -9.89
CA VAL A 14 -5.49 9.58 -8.66
C VAL A 14 -6.94 10.02 -8.87
N LYS A 15 -7.56 9.65 -10.00
CA LYS A 15 -9.01 9.84 -10.18
C LYS A 15 -9.85 8.61 -9.84
N ASN A 16 -9.27 7.41 -9.91
CA ASN A 16 -9.96 6.16 -9.57
C ASN A 16 -9.12 5.44 -8.52
N CYS A 17 -9.35 5.75 -7.25
CA CYS A 17 -8.78 5.01 -6.15
C CYS A 17 -9.86 4.13 -5.56
N HIS A 18 -9.67 2.81 -5.57
CA HIS A 18 -10.59 1.87 -4.91
C HIS A 18 -10.44 1.89 -3.38
N SER A 19 -10.60 3.07 -2.76
CA SER A 19 -10.38 3.30 -1.33
C SER A 19 -11.26 2.43 -0.42
N GLU A 20 -12.39 1.93 -0.93
CA GLU A 20 -13.26 0.97 -0.26
C GLU A 20 -12.57 -0.37 0.06
N LYS A 21 -11.48 -0.71 -0.66
CA LYS A 21 -10.64 -1.87 -0.36
C LYS A 21 -9.71 -1.62 0.83
N ILE A 22 -9.40 -0.37 1.17
CA ILE A 22 -8.55 -0.02 2.31
C ILE A 22 -9.42 -0.04 3.58
N LYS A 23 -9.18 -1.01 4.47
CA LYS A 23 -10.03 -1.28 5.64
C LYS A 23 -9.59 -0.57 6.91
N PHE A 24 -8.78 0.48 6.77
CA PHE A 24 -8.32 1.32 7.88
C PHE A 24 -8.31 2.79 7.46
N ASP A 25 -8.43 3.68 8.46
CA ASP A 25 -8.59 5.10 8.22
C ASP A 25 -7.24 5.79 7.96
N ILE A 26 -6.88 5.86 6.68
CA ILE A 26 -5.67 6.54 6.24
C ILE A 26 -5.69 8.06 6.49
N SER A 27 -6.85 8.68 6.77
CA SER A 27 -6.93 10.13 7.03
C SER A 27 -6.29 10.52 8.35
N LYS A 28 -6.13 9.57 9.27
CA LYS A 28 -5.47 9.75 10.57
C LYS A 28 -3.95 9.71 10.50
N LEU A 29 -3.39 9.30 9.36
CA LEU A 29 -1.96 9.25 9.13
C LEU A 29 -1.45 10.61 8.66
N ASP A 30 -0.34 11.07 9.23
CA ASP A 30 0.33 12.30 8.79
C ASP A 30 1.03 12.11 7.43
N ASP A 31 1.68 13.16 6.93
CA ASP A 31 2.37 13.14 5.64
C ASP A 31 3.57 12.18 5.56
N LYS A 32 3.97 11.58 6.69
CA LYS A 32 5.01 10.55 6.77
C LYS A 32 4.41 9.15 6.95
N GLY A 33 3.08 9.04 6.91
CA GLY A 33 2.34 7.81 7.15
C GLY A 33 2.37 7.35 8.61
N LEU A 34 2.48 8.29 9.55
CA LEU A 34 2.52 7.99 10.97
C LEU A 34 1.19 8.33 11.65
N LEU A 35 0.75 7.45 12.53
CA LEU A 35 -0.40 7.59 13.42
C LEU A 35 0.07 8.04 14.80
N GLY A 36 -0.68 8.93 15.46
CA GLY A 36 -0.45 9.30 16.87
C GLY A 36 -0.11 10.77 17.07
N ASN A 37 0.16 11.14 18.32
CA ASN A 37 0.54 12.51 18.70
C ASN A 37 2.05 12.71 18.61
N GLU A 38 2.53 13.94 18.83
CA GLU A 38 3.96 14.28 18.72
C GLU A 38 4.89 13.43 19.60
N ASN A 39 4.37 12.90 20.71
CA ASN A 39 5.13 12.10 21.68
C ASN A 39 5.10 10.59 21.39
N GLY A 40 4.36 10.14 20.37
CA GLY A 40 4.08 8.72 20.15
C GLY A 40 3.62 8.41 18.74
N LYS A 41 4.38 8.87 17.74
CA LYS A 41 4.12 8.55 16.34
C LYS A 41 4.57 7.14 16.00
N VAL A 42 3.67 6.36 15.42
CA VAL A 42 3.92 4.99 14.97
C VAL A 42 3.45 4.81 13.54
N SER A 43 4.21 4.06 12.76
CA SER A 43 3.75 3.61 11.45
C SER A 43 2.67 2.55 11.58
N VAL A 44 1.79 2.47 10.60
CA VAL A 44 0.81 1.39 10.48
C VAL A 44 1.33 0.32 9.52
N ASP A 45 1.43 -0.91 9.99
CA ASP A 45 1.60 -2.08 9.13
C ASP A 45 0.27 -2.47 8.51
N TYR A 46 0.33 -2.96 7.28
CA TYR A 46 -0.84 -3.43 6.54
C TYR A 46 -0.52 -4.71 5.77
N GLU A 47 -1.57 -5.44 5.43
CA GLU A 47 -1.48 -6.71 4.75
C GLU A 47 -2.62 -6.91 3.75
N PHE A 48 -2.37 -7.72 2.73
CA PHE A 48 -3.35 -8.10 1.72
C PHE A 48 -2.94 -9.41 1.04
N CYS A 49 -3.91 -10.06 0.40
CA CYS A 49 -3.66 -11.30 -0.33
C CYS A 49 -3.54 -11.04 -1.83
N ILE A 50 -2.63 -11.76 -2.48
CA ILE A 50 -2.55 -11.85 -3.95
C ILE A 50 -2.57 -13.32 -4.36
N PRO A 51 -3.00 -13.68 -5.58
CA PRO A 51 -2.90 -15.06 -6.04
C PRO A 51 -1.44 -15.53 -6.04
N ASN A 52 -1.22 -16.83 -5.74
CA ASN A 52 0.09 -17.47 -5.71
C ASN A 52 0.66 -17.60 -7.13
N ASN A 53 1.14 -16.47 -7.66
CA ASN A 53 1.71 -16.32 -8.98
C ASN A 53 2.83 -15.28 -8.93
N GLN A 54 4.00 -15.65 -9.45
CA GLN A 54 5.18 -14.78 -9.46
C GLN A 54 4.98 -13.50 -10.28
N VAL A 55 4.11 -13.50 -11.28
CA VAL A 55 3.76 -12.30 -12.07
C VAL A 55 3.09 -11.26 -11.19
N TYR A 56 2.10 -11.66 -10.38
CA TYR A 56 1.41 -10.73 -9.46
C TYR A 56 2.32 -10.27 -8.33
N LEU A 57 3.22 -11.15 -7.86
CA LEU A 57 4.21 -10.75 -6.87
C LEU A 57 5.17 -9.69 -7.44
N ALA A 58 5.67 -9.89 -8.67
CA ALA A 58 6.54 -8.92 -9.33
C ALA A 58 5.83 -7.59 -9.59
N GLU A 59 4.56 -7.61 -10.00
CA GLU A 59 3.72 -6.41 -10.18
C GLU A 59 3.57 -5.62 -8.87
N VAL A 60 3.30 -6.31 -7.76
CA VAL A 60 3.20 -5.69 -6.44
C VAL A 60 4.52 -5.09 -5.98
N LEU A 61 5.63 -5.81 -6.14
CA LEU A 61 6.96 -5.30 -5.77
C LEU A 61 7.41 -4.13 -6.66
N ALA A 62 6.92 -4.05 -7.91
CA ALA A 62 7.15 -2.90 -8.78
C ALA A 62 6.39 -1.64 -8.32
N ILE A 63 5.31 -1.78 -7.54
CA ILE A 63 4.62 -0.65 -6.90
C ILE A 63 5.47 -0.12 -5.73
N ASP A 64 5.97 -1.02 -4.89
CA ASP A 64 6.78 -0.71 -3.71
C ASP A 64 7.69 -1.90 -3.35
N LEU A 65 9.00 -1.67 -3.42
CA LEU A 65 10.04 -2.67 -3.14
C LEU A 65 10.15 -3.02 -1.65
N THR A 66 9.54 -2.24 -0.75
CA THR A 66 9.56 -2.52 0.69
C THR A 66 8.54 -3.58 1.11
N LEU A 67 7.60 -3.92 0.22
CA LEU A 67 6.61 -4.97 0.43
C LEU A 67 7.27 -6.33 0.56
N LYS A 68 6.73 -7.17 1.45
CA LYS A 68 7.28 -8.49 1.77
C LYS A 68 6.23 -9.56 1.56
N ASN A 69 6.57 -10.60 0.81
CA ASN A 69 5.83 -11.85 0.83
C ASN A 69 6.19 -12.63 2.10
N VAL A 70 5.19 -12.99 2.90
CA VAL A 70 5.37 -13.67 4.18
C VAL A 70 4.72 -15.06 4.11
N PRO A 71 5.40 -16.13 4.56
CA PRO A 71 4.85 -17.49 4.56
C PRO A 71 3.86 -17.68 5.74
N SER A 72 2.78 -16.91 5.74
CA SER A 72 1.71 -16.94 6.73
C SER A 72 0.37 -16.63 6.06
N THR A 73 -0.74 -16.99 6.70
CA THR A 73 -2.08 -16.62 6.23
C THR A 73 -2.48 -15.22 6.68
N GLY A 74 -1.85 -14.68 7.73
CA GLY A 74 -2.17 -13.36 8.30
C GLY A 74 -3.59 -13.28 8.88
N LYS A 75 -4.00 -12.06 9.28
CA LYS A 75 -5.39 -11.79 9.71
C LYS A 75 -6.35 -11.73 8.50
N SER A 76 -5.81 -11.46 7.32
CA SER A 76 -6.49 -11.50 6.02
C SER A 76 -6.81 -12.91 5.54
N LYS A 77 -6.33 -13.95 6.24
CA LYS A 77 -6.60 -15.37 5.97
C LYS A 77 -6.33 -15.76 4.51
N CYS A 78 -5.17 -15.36 3.99
CA CYS A 78 -4.74 -15.78 2.66
C CYS A 78 -4.72 -17.31 2.60
N GLY A 79 -5.50 -17.89 1.68
CA GLY A 79 -5.60 -19.34 1.49
C GLY A 79 -4.37 -19.94 0.81
N ALA A 80 -4.38 -21.26 0.62
CA ALA A 80 -3.25 -22.02 0.04
C ALA A 80 -2.83 -21.53 -1.36
N ASP A 81 -3.78 -20.99 -2.15
CA ASP A 81 -3.55 -20.49 -3.50
C ASP A 81 -3.22 -18.98 -3.54
N SER A 82 -2.83 -18.40 -2.42
CA SER A 82 -2.52 -16.97 -2.31
C SER A 82 -1.26 -16.70 -1.47
N PHE A 83 -0.58 -15.62 -1.80
CA PHE A 83 0.48 -15.05 -0.99
C PHE A 83 -0.07 -13.95 -0.08
N LEU A 84 0.43 -13.92 1.15
CA LEU A 84 0.27 -12.80 2.06
C LEU A 84 1.38 -11.79 1.78
N ILE A 85 0.99 -10.57 1.42
CA ILE A 85 1.89 -9.44 1.28
C ILE A 85 1.72 -8.52 2.48
N MET A 86 2.84 -8.09 3.07
CA MET A 86 2.90 -7.12 4.14
C MET A 86 3.65 -5.87 3.70
N GLY A 87 3.15 -4.71 4.13
CA GLY A 87 3.79 -3.41 3.96
C GLY A 87 3.68 -2.57 5.22
N ASN A 88 4.32 -1.42 5.20
CA ASN A 88 4.31 -0.45 6.30
C ASN A 88 4.12 0.95 5.72
N THR A 89 3.39 1.82 6.41
CA THR A 89 3.05 3.16 5.92
C THR A 89 4.16 4.21 6.08
N PHE A 90 5.32 3.88 6.66
CA PHE A 90 6.39 4.83 6.97
C PHE A 90 7.16 5.36 5.76
N HIS A 91 6.48 6.14 4.94
CA HIS A 91 7.02 6.81 3.76
C HIS A 91 6.01 7.86 3.28
N SER A 92 6.48 8.93 2.64
CA SER A 92 5.61 10.03 2.18
C SER A 92 4.60 9.60 1.11
N ASP A 93 4.92 8.55 0.35
CA ASP A 93 4.14 8.12 -0.81
C ASP A 93 3.08 7.07 -0.46
N PHE A 94 2.83 6.80 0.83
CA PHE A 94 1.96 5.70 1.27
C PHE A 94 0.54 5.77 0.70
N ARG A 95 0.00 6.98 0.55
CA ARG A 95 -1.33 7.18 -0.05
C ARG A 95 -1.35 6.72 -1.50
N LEU A 96 -0.30 7.02 -2.26
CA LEU A 96 -0.18 6.61 -3.66
C LEU A 96 0.02 5.10 -3.78
N ILE A 97 0.85 4.52 -2.92
CA ILE A 97 1.13 3.07 -2.90
C ILE A 97 -0.13 2.28 -2.56
N LEU A 98 -0.82 2.61 -1.46
CA LEU A 98 -2.10 1.98 -1.10
C LEU A 98 -3.13 2.11 -2.21
N CYS A 99 -3.18 3.26 -2.88
CA CYS A 99 -4.09 3.47 -4.00
C CYS A 99 -3.77 2.57 -5.21
N LYS A 100 -2.48 2.46 -5.58
CA LYS A 100 -2.03 1.56 -6.65
C LYS A 100 -2.36 0.11 -6.32
N ILE A 101 -2.13 -0.33 -5.08
CA ILE A 101 -2.46 -1.69 -4.62
C ILE A 101 -3.97 -1.92 -4.67
N ALA A 102 -4.78 -0.96 -4.20
CA ALA A 102 -6.24 -1.07 -4.24
C ALA A 102 -6.81 -1.17 -5.66
N ASN A 103 -6.13 -0.57 -6.64
CA ASN A 103 -6.52 -0.65 -8.04
C ASN A 103 -6.18 -1.97 -8.73
N LEU A 104 -5.46 -2.87 -8.07
CA LEU A 104 -5.24 -4.22 -8.59
C LEU A 104 -6.53 -5.04 -8.45
N ASP A 105 -7.03 -5.59 -9.54
CA ASP A 105 -8.29 -6.34 -9.58
C ASP A 105 -8.29 -7.57 -8.67
N TYR A 106 -7.13 -8.21 -8.53
CA TYR A 106 -6.95 -9.41 -7.73
C TYR A 106 -6.76 -9.12 -6.23
N VAL A 107 -6.58 -7.86 -5.83
CA VAL A 107 -6.58 -7.45 -4.42
C VAL A 107 -8.01 -7.16 -4.01
N LYS A 108 -8.51 -7.89 -3.01
CA LYS A 108 -9.89 -7.74 -2.51
C LYS A 108 -10.00 -6.67 -1.43
N GLU A 109 -9.04 -6.65 -0.52
CA GLU A 109 -8.98 -5.72 0.60
C GLU A 109 -7.54 -5.58 1.11
N ILE A 110 -7.28 -4.46 1.78
CA ILE A 110 -6.02 -4.12 2.43
C ILE A 110 -6.36 -3.84 3.90
N ASN A 111 -5.87 -4.70 4.78
CA ASN A 111 -6.19 -4.69 6.20
C ASN A 111 -5.02 -4.11 7.00
N GLN A 112 -5.31 -3.40 8.08
CA GLN A 112 -4.29 -3.03 9.05
C GLN A 112 -3.81 -4.28 9.81
N THR A 113 -2.50 -4.44 9.94
CA THR A 113 -1.91 -5.46 10.80
C THR A 113 -1.73 -4.89 12.21
N HIS A 114 -2.17 -5.66 13.21
CA HIS A 114 -2.00 -5.35 14.62
C HIS A 114 -1.11 -6.42 15.27
N TRP A 115 0.00 -5.97 15.85
CA TRP A 115 0.93 -6.79 16.64
C TRP A 115 0.48 -6.81 18.10
N GLU A 116 0.61 -7.98 18.73
CA GLU A 116 0.28 -8.23 20.15
C GLU A 116 1.55 -8.30 20.99
#